data_AF-A0A5C4P745-F1
#
_entry.id   AF-A0A5C4P745-F1
#
_cell.length_a   1.000
_cell.length_b   1.000
_cell.length_c   1.000
_cell.angle_alpha   90.00
_cell.angle_beta   90.00
_cell.angle_gamma   90.00
#
_symmetry.space_group_name_H-M   'P 1'
#
loop_
_entity.id
_entity.type
_entity.pdbx_description
1 polymer ?
#
loop_
_entity_poly.entity_id
_entity_poly.type
_entity_poly.pdbx_seq_one_letter_code
_entity_poly.pdbx_strand_id
1 'polypeptide(L)'
;MSDTPGQRVVNLPPPSVDEAPDGVLDPVDIPPDGARVRIRRDAADVNWQRVFVFVGPDYENELPVGTNIKDVVFYVDAEYFVADAEGVVPIRYEVLMLDGSTQPSDELPLQIAVGFGDAAELDLSEHHYVAVADKAPLTVPAYARMTREATWGSPPYRYASSDDYVADVDPQTGEVTARGNGQCTITATDSLNQPRAYSLTISGIRQLYYLSSGADWQGMVRVCASASLDPVTLVDIKRLWSLYSAGNGPVAQYLGWLNYPFWTGDTLGAGTAWAYDLNGGDVNANATALTTDTFLPVLGASRGTS
;
A
#
# COMPACT_ATOMS: atom_id res chain seq x y z
N MET A 1 -37.94 13.90 52.70
CA MET A 1 -37.57 12.85 51.75
C MET A 1 -36.31 13.32 51.07
N SER A 2 -35.17 12.83 51.54
CA SER A 2 -33.86 13.22 51.03
C SER A 2 -33.53 12.27 49.88
N ASP A 3 -33.56 12.81 48.67
CA ASP A 3 -33.20 12.12 47.45
C ASP A 3 -31.67 11.93 47.44
N THR A 4 -31.22 10.66 47.41
CA THR A 4 -29.81 10.32 47.39
C THR A 4 -29.40 10.14 45.92
N PRO A 5 -28.42 10.90 45.39
CA PRO A 5 -28.01 10.76 44.00
C PRO A 5 -27.44 9.36 43.77
N GLY A 6 -27.97 8.64 42.78
CA GLY A 6 -27.47 7.33 42.37
C GLY A 6 -25.99 7.40 42.02
N GLN A 7 -25.17 6.70 42.79
CA GLN A 7 -23.75 6.53 42.54
C GLN A 7 -23.58 5.78 41.20
N ARG A 8 -23.02 6.45 40.18
CA ARG A 8 -22.61 5.81 38.93
C ARG A 8 -21.63 4.68 39.29
N VAL A 9 -22.04 3.43 39.09
CA VAL A 9 -21.12 2.28 39.15
C VAL A 9 -20.18 2.43 37.96
N VAL A 10 -18.88 2.47 38.23
CA VAL A 10 -17.85 2.54 37.19
C VAL A 10 -17.60 1.11 36.71
N ASN A 11 -17.77 0.87 35.42
CA ASN A 11 -17.47 -0.42 34.81
C ASN A 11 -15.97 -0.70 34.87
N LEU A 12 -15.61 -1.97 34.82
CA LEU A 12 -14.22 -2.39 34.66
C LEU A 12 -13.72 -2.05 33.24
N PRO A 13 -12.40 -1.87 33.03
CA PRO A 13 -11.85 -1.64 31.69
C PRO A 13 -12.23 -2.75 30.71
N PRO A 14 -12.34 -2.47 29.41
CA PRO A 14 -12.67 -3.50 28.42
C PRO A 14 -11.56 -4.57 28.33
N PRO A 15 -11.89 -5.76 27.78
CA PRO A 15 -10.88 -6.77 27.47
C PRO A 15 -9.97 -6.30 26.31
N SER A 16 -8.93 -7.09 26.04
CA SER A 16 -8.05 -6.92 24.87
C SER A 16 -7.92 -8.24 24.11
N VAL A 17 -7.61 -8.19 22.82
CA VAL A 17 -7.29 -9.37 22.02
C VAL A 17 -5.83 -9.28 21.63
N ASP A 18 -5.01 -10.28 22.00
CA ASP A 18 -3.56 -10.21 21.79
C ASP A 18 -3.20 -10.12 20.28
N GLU A 19 -4.01 -10.73 19.41
CA GLU A 19 -3.89 -10.72 17.94
C GLU A 19 -4.44 -9.44 17.30
N ALA A 20 -5.20 -8.64 18.05
CA ALA A 20 -5.77 -7.38 17.61
C ALA A 20 -5.53 -6.30 18.67
N PRO A 21 -4.26 -5.93 18.92
CA PRO A 21 -3.89 -4.96 19.95
C PRO A 21 -4.48 -3.55 19.69
N ASP A 22 -4.95 -3.31 18.47
CA ASP A 22 -5.59 -2.10 17.96
C ASP A 22 -7.11 -2.22 17.82
N GLY A 23 -7.70 -3.35 18.21
CA GLY A 23 -9.13 -3.61 18.07
C GLY A 23 -9.56 -4.04 16.67
N VAL A 24 -8.64 -4.34 15.75
CA VAL A 24 -8.95 -4.91 14.43
C VAL A 24 -8.28 -6.26 14.24
N LEU A 25 -9.10 -7.31 14.14
CA LEU A 25 -8.64 -8.67 13.93
C LEU A 25 -8.75 -9.04 12.45
N ASP A 26 -7.61 -9.38 11.85
CA ASP A 26 -7.60 -10.10 10.58
C ASP A 26 -7.82 -11.59 10.89
N PRO A 27 -8.83 -12.26 10.30
CA PRO A 27 -9.05 -13.68 10.54
C PRO A 27 -7.83 -14.57 10.29
N VAL A 28 -6.89 -14.15 9.43
CA VAL A 28 -5.66 -14.92 9.15
C VAL A 28 -4.65 -14.90 10.30
N ASP A 29 -4.74 -13.90 11.18
CA ASP A 29 -3.83 -13.73 12.32
C ASP A 29 -4.23 -14.61 13.51
N ILE A 30 -5.40 -15.26 13.46
CA ILE A 30 -5.89 -16.15 14.54
C ILE A 30 -5.06 -17.45 14.58
N PRO A 31 -4.39 -17.76 15.71
CA PRO A 31 -3.65 -19.01 15.87
C PRO A 31 -4.52 -20.26 15.76
N PRO A 32 -3.94 -21.43 15.46
CA PRO A 32 -4.69 -22.69 15.43
C PRO A 32 -5.36 -23.09 16.76
N ASP A 33 -4.88 -22.56 17.88
CA ASP A 33 -5.43 -22.72 19.23
C ASP A 33 -6.37 -21.59 19.67
N GLY A 34 -6.74 -20.71 18.74
CA GLY A 34 -7.68 -19.60 18.98
C GLY A 34 -7.00 -18.28 19.33
N ALA A 35 -7.75 -17.18 19.19
CA ALA A 35 -7.30 -15.85 19.58
C ALA A 35 -7.38 -15.69 21.12
N ARG A 36 -6.50 -14.86 21.67
CA ARG A 36 -6.35 -14.69 23.12
C ARG A 36 -7.07 -13.44 23.58
N VAL A 37 -8.25 -13.63 24.17
CA VAL A 37 -8.97 -12.55 24.87
C VAL A 37 -8.40 -12.41 26.28
N ARG A 38 -7.67 -11.32 26.52
CA ARG A 38 -6.95 -11.03 27.76
C ARG A 38 -7.67 -9.96 28.57
N ILE A 39 -7.90 -10.29 29.84
CA ILE A 39 -8.45 -9.40 30.87
C ILE A 39 -7.35 -9.17 31.90
N ARG A 40 -6.88 -7.93 31.99
CA ARG A 40 -5.88 -7.52 32.98
C ARG A 40 -6.56 -7.24 34.30
N ARG A 41 -6.05 -7.82 35.37
CA ARG A 41 -6.54 -7.59 36.73
C ARG A 41 -5.54 -6.71 37.48
N ASP A 42 -6.02 -5.67 38.14
CA ASP A 42 -5.15 -4.87 39.01
C ASP A 42 -4.76 -5.72 40.24
N ALA A 43 -3.53 -5.56 40.72
CA ALA A 43 -3.10 -6.21 41.96
C ALA A 43 -3.95 -5.78 43.18
N ALA A 44 -4.61 -4.63 43.12
CA ALA A 44 -5.56 -4.16 44.12
C ALA A 44 -6.90 -4.94 44.10
N ASP A 45 -7.25 -5.61 43.00
CA ASP A 45 -8.52 -6.29 42.78
C ASP A 45 -8.55 -7.70 43.41
N VAL A 46 -8.31 -7.77 44.71
CA VAL A 46 -8.18 -9.05 45.46
C VAL A 46 -9.49 -9.83 45.61
N ASN A 47 -10.63 -9.22 45.28
CA ASN A 47 -11.96 -9.79 45.51
C ASN A 47 -12.55 -10.56 44.33
N TRP A 48 -11.82 -10.71 43.23
CA TRP A 48 -12.30 -11.46 42.06
C TRP A 48 -12.33 -12.97 42.38
N GLN A 49 -13.48 -13.60 42.16
CA GLN A 49 -13.66 -15.05 42.30
C GLN A 49 -13.65 -15.76 40.95
N ARG A 50 -14.33 -15.19 39.96
CA ARG A 50 -14.51 -15.78 38.63
C ARG A 50 -14.73 -14.69 37.59
N VAL A 51 -14.27 -14.95 36.37
CA VAL A 51 -14.48 -14.08 35.21
C VAL A 51 -15.29 -14.84 34.17
N PHE A 52 -16.30 -14.19 33.61
CA PHE A 52 -17.14 -14.65 32.52
C PHE A 52 -16.82 -13.79 31.30
N VAL A 53 -16.44 -14.37 30.18
CA VAL A 53 -16.19 -13.66 28.93
C VAL A 53 -17.32 -13.94 27.94
N PHE A 54 -17.69 -12.91 27.20
CA PHE A 54 -18.69 -12.98 26.13
C PHE A 54 -18.05 -12.45 24.84
N VAL A 55 -18.12 -13.22 23.77
CA VAL A 55 -17.63 -12.84 22.43
C VAL A 55 -18.77 -13.00 21.43
N GLY A 56 -19.17 -11.91 20.80
CA GLY A 56 -20.29 -11.90 19.87
C GLY A 56 -21.59 -12.41 20.52
N PRO A 57 -22.53 -12.96 19.73
CA PRO A 57 -23.82 -13.41 20.24
C PRO A 57 -23.79 -14.79 20.91
N ASP A 58 -22.84 -15.66 20.55
CA ASP A 58 -22.95 -17.11 20.79
C ASP A 58 -21.83 -17.72 21.66
N TYR A 59 -20.77 -16.99 21.97
CA TYR A 59 -19.67 -17.50 22.80
C TYR A 59 -19.72 -16.95 24.22
N GLU A 60 -19.74 -17.87 25.19
CA GLU A 60 -19.59 -17.59 26.61
C GLU A 60 -18.64 -18.62 27.23
N ASN A 61 -17.72 -18.16 28.08
CA ASN A 61 -16.85 -19.04 28.84
C ASN A 61 -16.50 -18.43 30.20
N GLU A 62 -16.11 -19.25 31.17
CA GLU A 62 -15.77 -18.82 32.52
C GLU A 62 -14.45 -19.42 33.02
N LEU A 63 -13.66 -18.62 33.75
CA LEU A 63 -12.44 -19.09 34.41
C LEU A 63 -12.41 -18.62 35.87
N PRO A 64 -12.03 -19.51 36.82
CA PRO A 64 -11.85 -19.12 38.21
C PRO A 64 -10.61 -18.23 38.36
N VAL A 65 -10.69 -17.25 39.27
CA VAL A 65 -9.58 -16.33 39.55
C VAL A 65 -8.93 -16.71 40.89
N GLY A 66 -7.73 -17.28 40.79
CA GLY A 66 -6.89 -17.57 41.95
C GLY A 66 -6.17 -16.33 42.49
N THR A 67 -5.63 -16.44 43.70
CA THR A 67 -4.91 -15.36 44.40
C THR A 67 -3.64 -14.89 43.67
N ASN A 68 -3.07 -15.71 42.79
CA ASN A 68 -1.82 -15.41 42.07
C ASN A 68 -2.02 -15.09 40.58
N ILE A 69 -3.27 -15.01 40.10
CA ILE A 69 -3.56 -14.73 38.69
C ILE A 69 -3.55 -13.21 38.47
N LYS A 70 -2.65 -12.75 37.60
CA LYS A 70 -2.50 -11.35 37.19
C LYS A 70 -3.32 -10.99 35.96
N ASP A 71 -3.38 -11.90 34.99
CA ASP A 71 -4.20 -11.78 33.79
C ASP A 71 -5.05 -13.03 33.65
N VAL A 72 -6.31 -12.86 33.27
CA VAL A 72 -7.17 -13.97 32.86
C VAL A 72 -7.18 -13.98 31.33
N VAL A 73 -6.83 -15.12 30.74
CA VAL A 73 -6.73 -15.27 29.28
C VAL A 73 -7.64 -16.40 28.82
N PHE A 74 -8.53 -16.07 27.89
CA PHE A 74 -9.39 -17.03 27.20
C PHE A 74 -8.85 -17.28 25.81
N TYR A 75 -8.84 -18.55 25.40
CA TYR A 75 -8.57 -18.96 24.02
C TYR A 75 -9.91 -19.15 23.34
N VAL A 76 -10.15 -18.38 22.28
CA VAL A 76 -11.44 -18.33 21.59
C VAL A 76 -11.20 -18.75 20.14
N ASP A 77 -11.87 -19.81 19.70
CA ASP A 77 -11.72 -20.33 18.35
C ASP A 77 -12.20 -19.31 17.31
N ALA A 78 -11.60 -19.36 16.11
CA ALA A 78 -11.90 -18.43 15.02
C ALA A 78 -13.39 -18.40 14.64
N GLU A 79 -14.11 -19.50 14.83
CA GLU A 79 -15.53 -19.62 14.50
C GLU A 79 -16.45 -18.72 15.35
N TYR A 80 -15.96 -18.21 16.49
CA TYR A 80 -16.72 -17.32 17.36
C TYR A 80 -16.50 -15.83 17.08
N PHE A 81 -15.55 -15.48 16.21
CA PHE A 81 -15.34 -14.11 15.74
C PHE A 81 -16.22 -13.80 14.52
N VAL A 82 -17.53 -13.98 14.69
CA VAL A 82 -18.53 -13.68 13.65
C VAL A 82 -19.00 -12.24 13.80
N ALA A 83 -18.55 -11.38 12.89
CA ALA A 83 -18.96 -9.98 12.84
C ALA A 83 -20.47 -9.83 12.58
N ASP A 84 -21.05 -8.78 13.16
CA ASP A 84 -22.40 -8.30 12.87
C ASP A 84 -22.48 -7.63 11.48
N ALA A 85 -23.63 -6.98 11.18
CA ALA A 85 -23.84 -6.32 9.90
C ALA A 85 -22.89 -5.12 9.68
N GLU A 86 -22.31 -4.60 10.76
CA GLU A 86 -21.38 -3.48 10.81
C GLU A 86 -19.91 -3.93 10.80
N GLY A 87 -19.64 -5.24 10.75
CA GLY A 87 -18.28 -5.77 10.72
C GLY A 87 -17.64 -5.88 12.12
N VAL A 88 -18.44 -5.84 13.19
CA VAL A 88 -17.96 -5.78 14.58
C VAL A 88 -18.34 -7.04 15.35
N VAL A 89 -17.41 -7.51 16.19
CA VAL A 89 -17.62 -8.54 17.21
C VAL A 89 -17.52 -7.85 18.58
N PRO A 90 -18.64 -7.65 19.30
CA PRO A 90 -18.59 -7.09 20.65
C PRO A 90 -17.96 -8.09 21.62
N ILE A 91 -17.00 -7.64 22.43
CA ILE A 91 -16.36 -8.47 23.45
C ILE A 91 -16.44 -7.76 24.80
N ARG A 92 -16.97 -8.46 25.80
CA ARG A 92 -17.09 -7.94 27.17
C ARG A 92 -16.88 -9.05 28.19
N TYR A 93 -16.71 -8.67 29.45
CA TYR A 93 -16.66 -9.63 30.53
C TYR A 93 -17.42 -9.15 31.77
N GLU A 94 -17.70 -10.09 32.64
CA GLU A 94 -18.28 -9.86 33.96
C GLU A 94 -17.43 -10.58 35.02
N VAL A 95 -17.31 -9.95 36.18
CA VAL A 95 -16.55 -10.50 37.31
C VAL A 95 -17.48 -10.79 38.47
N LEU A 96 -17.50 -12.04 38.93
CA LEU A 96 -18.12 -12.40 40.19
C LEU A 96 -17.14 -12.12 41.33
N MET A 97 -17.55 -11.27 42.27
CA MET A 97 -16.78 -10.86 43.44
C MET A 97 -17.03 -11.79 44.63
N LEU A 98 -16.10 -11.80 45.60
CA LEU A 98 -16.20 -12.60 46.83
C LEU A 98 -17.44 -12.29 47.69
N ASP A 99 -18.00 -11.09 47.57
CA ASP A 99 -19.24 -10.69 48.25
C ASP A 99 -20.52 -11.16 47.53
N GLY A 100 -20.36 -11.86 46.41
CA GLY A 100 -21.44 -12.39 45.57
C GLY A 100 -22.00 -11.38 44.57
N SER A 101 -21.47 -10.16 44.51
CA SER A 101 -21.86 -9.17 43.50
C SER A 101 -21.18 -9.44 42.16
N THR A 102 -21.82 -9.03 41.06
CA THR A 102 -21.24 -9.07 39.72
C THR A 102 -20.93 -7.66 39.25
N GLN A 103 -19.72 -7.45 38.72
CA GLN A 103 -19.31 -6.18 38.12
C GLN A 103 -19.01 -6.36 36.62
N PRO A 104 -19.67 -5.60 35.73
CA PRO A 104 -19.42 -5.67 34.29
C PRO A 104 -18.20 -4.85 33.87
N SER A 105 -17.64 -5.19 32.71
CA SER A 105 -16.69 -4.37 31.97
C SER A 105 -17.38 -3.43 30.99
N ASP A 106 -16.63 -2.45 30.51
CA ASP A 106 -16.90 -1.81 29.22
C ASP A 106 -16.71 -2.83 28.08
N GLU A 107 -17.33 -2.57 26.94
CA GLU A 107 -17.27 -3.42 25.75
C GLU A 107 -16.10 -3.01 24.85
N LEU A 108 -15.38 -4.01 24.31
CA LEU A 108 -14.45 -3.85 23.19
C LEU A 108 -15.22 -4.12 21.88
N PRO A 109 -15.44 -3.11 21.04
CA PRO A 109 -15.96 -3.31 19.69
C PRO A 109 -14.82 -3.79 18.77
N LEU A 110 -14.60 -5.10 18.69
CA LEU A 110 -13.54 -5.66 17.86
C LEU A 110 -13.98 -5.67 16.39
N GLN A 111 -13.29 -4.94 15.51
CA GLN A 111 -13.58 -5.01 14.07
C GLN A 111 -12.96 -6.26 13.45
N ILE A 112 -13.72 -6.94 12.61
CA ILE A 112 -13.23 -8.01 11.74
C ILE A 112 -13.03 -7.41 10.36
N ALA A 113 -11.77 -7.26 9.93
CA ALA A 113 -11.44 -6.70 8.63
C ALA A 113 -10.32 -7.52 7.99
N VAL A 114 -10.50 -7.84 6.71
CA VAL A 114 -9.52 -8.58 5.92
C VAL A 114 -8.53 -7.60 5.28
N GLY A 115 -7.23 -7.84 5.49
CA GLY A 115 -6.29 -7.81 4.38
C GLY A 115 -5.61 -6.49 4.02
N PHE A 116 -5.37 -5.55 4.95
CA PHE A 116 -4.40 -4.50 4.61
C PHE A 116 -3.06 -5.13 4.21
N GLY A 117 -2.66 -6.20 4.88
CA GLY A 117 -1.40 -6.91 4.68
C GLY A 117 -1.35 -7.87 3.49
N ASP A 118 -2.47 -8.11 2.79
CA ASP A 118 -2.49 -9.02 1.65
C ASP A 118 -1.63 -8.51 0.51
N ALA A 119 -0.96 -9.41 -0.22
CA ALA A 119 -0.21 -9.00 -1.40
C ALA A 119 -1.14 -8.31 -2.43
N ALA A 120 -0.64 -7.25 -3.06
CA ALA A 120 -1.32 -6.52 -4.10
C ALA A 120 -0.53 -6.60 -5.41
N GLU A 121 -1.23 -6.61 -6.53
CA GLU A 121 -0.64 -6.55 -7.86
C GLU A 121 -1.27 -5.41 -8.66
N LEU A 122 -0.41 -4.66 -9.38
CA LEU A 122 -0.82 -3.63 -10.32
C LEU A 122 -0.17 -3.92 -11.67
N ASP A 123 -0.93 -4.59 -12.54
CA ASP A 123 -0.48 -4.95 -13.89
C ASP A 123 -0.90 -3.90 -14.91
N LEU A 124 0.10 -3.31 -15.58
CA LEU A 124 -0.08 -2.24 -16.56
C LEU A 124 0.13 -2.73 -18.00
N SER A 125 0.27 -4.04 -18.20
CA SER A 125 0.64 -4.65 -19.49
C SER A 125 -0.36 -4.34 -20.60
N GLU A 126 -1.66 -4.32 -20.28
CA GLU A 126 -2.73 -4.01 -21.24
C GLU A 126 -2.91 -2.49 -21.49
N HIS A 127 -2.32 -1.64 -20.65
CA HIS A 127 -2.49 -0.20 -20.70
C HIS A 127 -1.43 0.52 -21.56
N HIS A 128 -0.42 -0.22 -22.06
CA HIS A 128 0.69 0.34 -22.83
C HIS A 128 1.35 1.54 -22.13
N TYR A 129 1.48 1.45 -20.81
CA TYR A 129 1.99 2.55 -19.98
C TYR A 129 3.50 2.75 -20.21
N VAL A 130 3.89 3.93 -20.67
CA VAL A 130 5.29 4.32 -20.89
C VAL A 130 5.67 5.40 -19.88
N ALA A 131 6.71 5.16 -19.09
CA ALA A 131 7.15 6.10 -18.06
C ALA A 131 8.68 6.23 -18.01
N VAL A 132 9.17 7.35 -17.50
CA VAL A 132 10.59 7.53 -17.20
C VAL A 132 10.85 7.04 -15.79
N ALA A 133 11.88 6.22 -15.60
CA ALA A 133 12.12 5.51 -14.35
C ALA A 133 12.28 6.43 -13.12
N ASP A 134 12.81 7.64 -13.29
CA ASP A 134 13.12 8.55 -12.19
C ASP A 134 12.15 9.73 -12.08
N LYS A 135 11.21 9.90 -13.02
CA LYS A 135 10.32 11.06 -13.04
C LYS A 135 8.95 10.73 -13.63
N ALA A 136 7.92 10.75 -12.80
CA ALA A 136 6.53 10.53 -13.20
C ALA A 136 6.00 11.65 -14.12
N PRO A 137 4.92 11.41 -14.91
CA PRO A 137 4.19 12.50 -15.55
C PRO A 137 3.47 13.34 -14.49
N LEU A 138 3.20 14.62 -14.79
CA LEU A 138 2.46 15.49 -13.86
C LEU A 138 1.01 15.02 -13.64
N THR A 139 0.39 14.47 -14.68
CA THR A 139 -0.95 13.89 -14.60
C THR A 139 -0.84 12.40 -14.79
N VAL A 140 -0.86 11.67 -13.67
CA VAL A 140 -0.80 10.21 -13.68
C VAL A 140 -2.19 9.65 -14.00
N PRO A 141 -2.34 8.75 -15.00
CA PRO A 141 -3.62 8.13 -15.32
C PRO A 141 -4.18 7.32 -14.15
N ALA A 142 -5.51 7.21 -14.06
CA ALA A 142 -6.15 6.47 -12.97
C ALA A 142 -5.73 4.98 -12.93
N TYR A 143 -5.52 4.35 -14.09
CA TYR A 143 -5.09 2.94 -14.14
C TYR A 143 -3.66 2.71 -13.61
N ALA A 144 -2.83 3.75 -13.49
CA ALA A 144 -1.48 3.68 -12.94
C ALA A 144 -1.43 4.09 -11.45
N ARG A 145 -2.60 4.17 -10.81
CA ARG A 145 -2.76 4.54 -9.41
C ARG A 145 -3.68 3.56 -8.70
N MET A 146 -3.47 3.39 -7.41
CA MET A 146 -4.38 2.65 -6.55
C MET A 146 -4.33 3.18 -5.12
N THR A 147 -5.36 2.89 -4.33
CA THR A 147 -5.38 3.21 -2.90
C THR A 147 -5.84 1.98 -2.15
N ARG A 148 -5.18 1.70 -1.03
CA ARG A 148 -5.67 0.75 -0.03
C ARG A 148 -5.79 1.48 1.29
N GLU A 149 -7.02 1.75 1.69
CA GLU A 149 -7.32 2.51 2.90
C GLU A 149 -6.97 1.72 4.16
N ALA A 150 -6.28 2.38 5.09
CA ALA A 150 -6.06 1.87 6.43
C ALA A 150 -7.29 2.09 7.31
N THR A 151 -7.78 1.02 7.92
CA THR A 151 -8.98 1.03 8.76
C THR A 151 -8.72 0.56 10.20
N TRP A 152 -7.47 0.23 10.55
CA TRP A 152 -7.07 -0.27 11.88
C TRP A 152 -6.44 0.80 12.77
N GLY A 153 -6.49 0.62 14.08
CA GLY A 153 -5.87 1.56 15.02
C GLY A 153 -6.57 2.91 15.06
N SER A 154 -5.81 3.97 15.34
CA SER A 154 -6.37 5.32 15.48
C SER A 154 -5.83 6.27 14.42
N PRO A 155 -6.69 6.92 13.60
CA PRO A 155 -6.25 7.94 12.66
C PRO A 155 -5.66 9.18 13.38
N PRO A 156 -4.87 10.03 12.70
CA PRO A 156 -4.52 9.97 11.28
C PRO A 156 -3.49 8.88 10.94
N TYR A 157 -3.54 8.39 9.70
CA TYR A 157 -2.56 7.45 9.16
C TYR A 157 -1.45 8.17 8.40
N ARG A 158 -0.25 7.60 8.43
CA ARG A 158 0.87 7.99 7.57
C ARG A 158 1.33 6.81 6.72
N TYR A 159 1.41 7.02 5.41
CA TYR A 159 1.86 6.00 4.47
C TYR A 159 3.32 6.20 4.05
N ALA A 160 3.98 5.11 3.66
CA ALA A 160 5.33 5.11 3.10
C ALA A 160 5.55 3.90 2.19
N SER A 161 6.38 4.08 1.15
CA SER A 161 6.87 3.00 0.29
C SER A 161 8.29 2.61 0.73
N SER A 162 8.63 1.33 0.56
CA SER A 162 10.00 0.86 0.74
C SER A 162 10.91 1.20 -0.45
N ASP A 163 10.33 1.51 -1.62
CA ASP A 163 11.07 1.84 -2.84
C ASP A 163 10.25 2.78 -3.75
N ASP A 164 10.57 4.08 -3.69
CA ASP A 164 9.93 5.13 -4.48
C ASP A 164 10.23 5.04 -6.00
N TYR A 165 11.21 4.21 -6.42
CA TYR A 165 11.44 3.92 -7.84
C TYR A 165 10.47 2.88 -8.39
N VAL A 166 9.88 2.05 -7.52
CA VAL A 166 8.83 1.09 -7.90
C VAL A 166 7.45 1.73 -7.73
N ALA A 167 7.16 2.27 -6.55
CA ALA A 167 5.89 2.93 -6.26
C ALA A 167 6.10 4.10 -5.30
N ASP A 168 5.56 5.26 -5.66
CA ASP A 168 5.44 6.42 -4.77
C ASP A 168 4.09 6.35 -4.04
N VAL A 169 4.01 6.80 -2.80
CA VAL A 169 2.74 6.84 -2.05
C VAL A 169 2.56 8.17 -1.37
N ASP A 170 1.39 8.79 -1.57
CA ASP A 170 1.06 10.01 -0.88
C ASP A 170 0.93 9.72 0.63
N PRO A 171 1.73 10.41 1.48
CA PRO A 171 1.86 10.03 2.88
C PRO A 171 0.60 10.31 3.71
N GLN A 172 -0.37 11.06 3.22
CA GLN A 172 -1.59 11.44 3.95
C GLN A 172 -2.81 10.65 3.48
N THR A 173 -2.93 10.44 2.16
CA THR A 173 -4.09 9.82 1.52
C THR A 173 -3.89 8.34 1.24
N GLY A 174 -2.65 7.87 1.15
CA GLY A 174 -2.35 6.49 0.75
C GLY A 174 -2.55 6.21 -0.73
N GLU A 175 -2.72 7.23 -1.58
CA GLU A 175 -2.73 7.05 -3.04
C GLU A 175 -1.33 6.63 -3.51
N VAL A 176 -1.24 5.41 -4.01
CA VAL A 176 -0.04 4.81 -4.59
C VAL A 176 0.00 5.12 -6.08
N THR A 177 1.15 5.60 -6.56
CA THR A 177 1.45 5.88 -7.97
C THR A 177 2.55 4.93 -8.46
N ALA A 178 2.27 4.20 -9.54
CA ALA A 178 3.27 3.33 -10.16
C ALA A 178 4.41 4.12 -10.82
N ARG A 179 5.65 3.72 -10.56
CA ARG A 179 6.87 4.40 -11.07
C ARG A 179 7.76 3.46 -11.87
N GLY A 180 7.82 2.19 -11.50
CA GLY A 180 8.65 1.19 -12.16
C GLY A 180 8.16 -0.22 -11.92
N ASN A 181 8.62 -1.14 -12.77
CA ASN A 181 8.34 -2.56 -12.54
C ASN A 181 9.18 -3.06 -11.37
N GLY A 182 8.59 -3.93 -10.56
CA GLY A 182 9.28 -4.51 -9.42
C GLY A 182 8.32 -4.79 -8.28
N GLN A 183 8.91 -5.09 -7.12
CA GLN A 183 8.18 -5.32 -5.89
C GLN A 183 8.65 -4.30 -4.84
N CYS A 184 7.70 -3.69 -4.15
CA CYS A 184 7.95 -2.84 -2.99
C CYS A 184 6.97 -3.20 -1.86
N THR A 185 7.20 -2.64 -0.68
CA THR A 185 6.29 -2.75 0.46
C THR A 185 5.66 -1.40 0.74
N ILE A 186 4.34 -1.34 0.83
CA ILE A 186 3.62 -0.14 1.28
C ILE A 186 3.24 -0.33 2.74
N THR A 187 3.61 0.63 3.57
CA THR A 187 3.36 0.63 5.02
C THR A 187 2.42 1.76 5.37
N ALA A 188 1.37 1.50 6.15
CA ALA A 188 0.63 2.55 6.83
C ALA A 188 0.88 2.46 8.34
N THR A 189 1.02 3.61 8.99
CA THR A 189 1.28 3.74 10.42
C THR A 189 0.20 4.60 11.05
N ASP A 190 -0.43 4.13 12.12
CA ASP A 190 -1.46 4.89 12.84
C ASP A 190 -0.85 5.96 13.78
N SER A 191 -1.71 6.73 14.45
CA SER A 191 -1.28 7.79 15.37
C SER A 191 -0.57 7.29 16.64
N LEU A 192 -0.67 6.00 16.94
CA LEU A 192 0.01 5.33 18.06
C LEU A 192 1.32 4.67 17.62
N ASN A 193 1.76 4.88 16.38
CA ASN A 193 2.96 4.32 15.77
C ASN A 193 2.90 2.79 15.56
N GLN A 194 1.71 2.25 15.31
CA GLN A 194 1.53 0.84 14.97
C GLN A 194 1.48 0.67 13.43
N PRO A 195 2.49 0.01 12.83
CA PRO A 195 2.52 -0.20 11.39
C PRO A 195 1.79 -1.49 10.98
N ARG A 196 1.11 -1.45 9.84
CA ARG A 196 0.85 -2.64 9.01
C ARG A 196 1.36 -2.38 7.60
N ALA A 197 1.66 -3.44 6.87
CA ALA A 197 2.30 -3.36 5.56
C ALA A 197 1.82 -4.45 4.61
N TYR A 198 1.81 -4.17 3.31
CA TYR A 198 1.63 -5.18 2.26
C TYR A 198 2.72 -5.12 1.20
N SER A 199 2.99 -6.28 0.60
CA SER A 199 3.82 -6.37 -0.60
C SER A 199 3.01 -5.95 -1.83
N LEU A 200 3.54 -5.03 -2.62
CA LEU A 200 2.99 -4.59 -3.90
C LEU A 200 3.92 -5.00 -5.04
N THR A 201 3.40 -5.69 -6.03
CA THR A 201 4.11 -6.01 -7.28
C THR A 201 3.54 -5.16 -8.42
N ILE A 202 4.40 -4.44 -9.14
CA ILE A 202 4.05 -3.66 -10.33
C ILE A 202 4.70 -4.29 -11.56
N SER A 203 3.92 -4.49 -12.62
CA SER A 203 4.36 -5.04 -13.89
C SER A 203 3.81 -4.26 -15.09
N GLY A 204 4.34 -4.55 -16.28
CA GLY A 204 3.79 -4.04 -17.54
C GLY A 204 4.17 -2.61 -17.93
N ILE A 205 5.04 -1.94 -17.16
CA ILE A 205 5.54 -0.60 -17.51
C ILE A 205 6.64 -0.72 -18.57
N ARG A 206 6.51 0.02 -19.67
CA ARG A 206 7.61 0.26 -20.62
C ARG A 206 8.45 1.43 -20.11
N GLN A 207 9.50 1.14 -19.35
CA GLN A 207 10.35 2.15 -18.72
C GLN A 207 11.40 2.68 -19.68
N LEU A 208 11.55 4.01 -19.76
CA LEU A 208 12.54 4.68 -20.58
C LEU A 208 13.67 5.26 -19.74
N TYR A 209 14.89 5.19 -20.27
CA TYR A 209 16.13 5.58 -19.62
C TYR A 209 16.96 6.46 -20.56
N TYR A 210 17.44 7.59 -20.06
CA TYR A 210 18.42 8.42 -20.78
C TYR A 210 19.81 7.80 -20.64
N LEU A 211 20.44 7.38 -21.74
CA LEU A 211 21.70 6.62 -21.69
C LEU A 211 22.92 7.41 -22.17
N SER A 212 22.76 8.30 -23.15
CA SER A 212 23.87 9.06 -23.72
C SER A 212 23.38 10.40 -24.28
N SER A 213 24.24 11.41 -24.22
CA SER A 213 24.04 12.71 -24.88
C SER A 213 24.31 12.72 -26.37
N GLY A 214 24.90 11.65 -26.93
CA GLY A 214 25.23 11.59 -28.34
C GLY A 214 25.74 10.22 -28.79
N ALA A 215 25.13 9.68 -29.84
CA ALA A 215 25.65 8.56 -30.63
C ALA A 215 25.08 8.61 -32.06
N ASP A 216 25.79 8.02 -33.01
CA ASP A 216 25.19 7.60 -34.28
C ASP A 216 24.17 6.47 -34.03
N TRP A 217 23.36 6.13 -35.03
CA TRP A 217 22.29 5.14 -34.85
C TRP A 217 22.84 3.76 -34.46
N GLN A 218 23.96 3.33 -35.05
CA GLN A 218 24.60 2.07 -34.67
C GLN A 218 25.18 2.12 -33.25
N GLY A 219 25.66 3.28 -32.81
CA GLY A 219 26.10 3.57 -31.45
C GLY A 219 24.95 3.51 -30.46
N MET A 220 23.78 4.06 -30.79
CA MET A 220 22.56 3.92 -29.99
C MET A 220 22.26 2.43 -29.74
N VAL A 221 22.25 1.60 -30.79
CA VAL A 221 22.02 0.15 -30.64
C VAL A 221 23.03 -0.50 -29.67
N ARG A 222 24.32 -0.15 -29.78
CA ARG A 222 25.37 -0.66 -28.87
C ARG A 222 25.17 -0.20 -27.43
N VAL A 223 24.83 1.08 -27.22
CA VAL A 223 24.59 1.67 -25.89
C VAL A 223 23.40 0.99 -25.23
N CYS A 224 22.27 0.85 -25.92
CA CYS A 224 21.10 0.14 -25.38
C CYS A 224 21.43 -1.32 -25.04
N ALA A 225 22.08 -2.04 -25.95
CA ALA A 225 22.49 -3.43 -25.71
C ALA A 225 23.41 -3.57 -24.49
N SER A 226 24.36 -2.65 -24.30
CA SER A 226 25.26 -2.64 -23.14
C SER A 226 24.53 -2.41 -21.81
N ALA A 227 23.40 -1.70 -21.85
CA ALA A 227 22.53 -1.47 -20.70
C ALA A 227 21.45 -2.57 -20.55
N SER A 228 21.47 -3.61 -21.39
CA SER A 228 20.40 -4.64 -21.47
C SER A 228 19.00 -4.08 -21.76
N LEU A 229 18.95 -2.95 -22.48
CA LEU A 229 17.73 -2.28 -22.92
C LEU A 229 17.58 -2.42 -24.44
N ASP A 230 16.36 -2.20 -24.93
CA ASP A 230 16.09 -2.07 -26.36
C ASP A 230 16.19 -0.59 -26.77
N PRO A 231 16.55 -0.26 -28.02
CA PRO A 231 16.27 1.06 -28.57
C PRO A 231 14.79 1.42 -28.40
N VAL A 232 14.50 2.66 -27.96
CA VAL A 232 13.12 3.13 -27.87
C VAL A 232 12.47 3.13 -29.25
N THR A 233 11.22 2.66 -29.36
CA THR A 233 10.48 2.71 -30.62
C THR A 233 9.81 4.06 -30.81
N LEU A 234 9.50 4.43 -32.05
CA LEU A 234 8.74 5.63 -32.38
C LEU A 234 7.36 5.61 -31.73
N VAL A 235 6.76 4.42 -31.59
CA VAL A 235 5.48 4.25 -30.90
C VAL A 235 5.62 4.55 -29.41
N ASP A 236 6.65 4.01 -28.75
CA ASP A 236 6.87 4.22 -27.31
C ASP A 236 7.18 5.69 -26.99
N ILE A 237 8.04 6.35 -27.79
CA ILE A 237 8.39 7.75 -27.54
C ILE A 237 7.22 8.71 -27.81
N LYS A 238 6.33 8.37 -28.76
CA LYS A 238 5.07 9.10 -28.97
C LYS A 238 4.12 8.96 -27.79
N ARG A 239 3.99 7.73 -27.24
CA ARG A 239 3.20 7.48 -26.02
C ARG A 239 3.75 8.25 -24.83
N LEU A 240 5.07 8.24 -24.64
CA LEU A 240 5.74 9.05 -23.62
C LEU A 240 5.37 10.53 -23.80
N TRP A 241 5.54 11.06 -25.02
CA TRP A 241 5.24 12.47 -25.30
C TRP A 241 3.79 12.81 -24.96
N SER A 242 2.81 12.02 -25.43
CA SER A 242 1.38 12.27 -25.16
C SER A 242 1.05 12.28 -23.67
N LEU A 243 1.69 11.41 -22.89
CA LEU A 243 1.47 11.32 -21.46
C LEU A 243 2.13 12.48 -20.69
N TYR A 244 3.36 12.84 -21.06
CA TYR A 244 4.16 13.82 -20.33
C TYR A 244 3.91 15.26 -20.77
N SER A 245 3.43 15.50 -22.00
CA SER A 245 3.09 16.84 -22.49
C SER A 245 1.84 17.39 -21.83
N ALA A 246 0.97 16.52 -21.29
CA ALA A 246 -0.23 16.92 -20.58
C ALA A 246 0.14 17.66 -19.28
N GLY A 247 -0.15 18.97 -19.24
CA GLY A 247 0.12 19.82 -18.07
C GLY A 247 1.57 20.33 -17.96
N ASN A 248 2.45 19.95 -18.87
CA ASN A 248 3.83 20.42 -18.93
C ASN A 248 4.10 21.30 -20.14
N GLY A 249 5.16 22.10 -20.05
CA GLY A 249 5.85 22.62 -21.22
C GLY A 249 6.61 21.51 -21.98
N PRO A 250 7.66 21.85 -22.73
CA PRO A 250 8.43 20.88 -23.51
C PRO A 250 8.89 19.64 -22.70
N VAL A 251 8.63 18.41 -23.18
CA VAL A 251 8.76 17.17 -22.38
C VAL A 251 10.20 16.89 -21.96
N ALA A 252 11.18 17.00 -22.88
CA ALA A 252 12.57 16.81 -22.50
C ALA A 252 13.05 17.88 -21.52
N GLN A 253 12.57 19.12 -21.63
CA GLN A 253 12.86 20.15 -20.63
C GLN A 253 12.28 19.79 -19.25
N TYR A 254 11.03 19.31 -19.19
CA TYR A 254 10.46 18.80 -17.94
C TYR A 254 11.31 17.68 -17.34
N LEU A 255 11.80 16.76 -18.16
CA LEU A 255 12.66 15.65 -17.75
C LEU A 255 14.10 16.07 -17.43
N GLY A 256 14.49 17.32 -17.68
CA GLY A 256 15.87 17.80 -17.51
C GLY A 256 16.83 17.25 -18.57
N TRP A 257 16.31 16.79 -19.69
CA TRP A 257 17.07 16.23 -20.81
C TRP A 257 17.43 17.31 -21.84
N LEU A 258 18.36 16.96 -22.74
CA LEU A 258 18.82 17.88 -23.78
C LEU A 258 17.69 18.27 -24.75
N ASN A 259 17.72 19.52 -25.20
CA ASN A 259 16.80 20.05 -26.21
C ASN A 259 17.25 19.68 -27.64
N TYR A 260 17.35 18.38 -27.92
CA TYR A 260 17.62 17.82 -29.25
C TYR A 260 16.68 16.64 -29.52
N PRO A 261 16.45 16.29 -30.80
CA PRO A 261 15.78 15.05 -31.13
C PRO A 261 16.53 13.83 -30.58
N PHE A 262 15.78 12.82 -30.17
CA PHE A 262 16.32 11.55 -29.67
C PHE A 262 16.21 10.49 -30.77
N TRP A 263 17.21 9.61 -30.87
CA TRP A 263 17.11 8.48 -31.79
C TRP A 263 15.97 7.52 -31.38
N THR A 264 15.29 6.95 -32.37
CA THR A 264 14.45 5.75 -32.20
C THR A 264 15.07 4.55 -32.91
N GLY A 265 14.63 3.35 -32.54
CA GLY A 265 15.03 2.07 -33.14
C GLY A 265 14.49 1.83 -34.55
N ASP A 266 13.69 2.74 -35.11
CA ASP A 266 12.92 2.52 -36.32
C ASP A 266 13.66 3.05 -37.56
N THR A 267 14.15 2.14 -38.40
CA THR A 267 14.81 2.50 -39.67
C THR A 267 13.80 2.83 -40.76
N LEU A 268 14.14 3.78 -41.63
CA LEU A 268 13.34 4.19 -42.80
C LEU A 268 13.90 3.70 -44.14
N GLY A 269 15.07 3.07 -44.13
CA GLY A 269 15.81 2.68 -45.33
C GLY A 269 16.76 3.79 -45.81
N ALA A 270 17.53 3.50 -46.87
CA ALA A 270 18.50 4.43 -47.46
C ALA A 270 19.47 5.09 -46.45
N GLY A 271 19.86 4.37 -45.40
CA GLY A 271 20.75 4.90 -44.34
C GLY A 271 20.09 5.93 -43.43
N THR A 272 18.76 5.95 -43.33
CA THR A 272 17.99 6.85 -42.46
C THR A 272 17.18 6.10 -41.41
N ALA A 273 16.93 6.79 -40.29
CA ALA A 273 16.08 6.32 -39.21
C ALA A 273 15.26 7.46 -38.63
N TRP A 274 14.23 7.12 -37.85
CA TRP A 274 13.43 8.10 -37.14
C TRP A 274 14.18 8.67 -35.93
N ALA A 275 14.08 9.99 -35.78
CA ALA A 275 14.37 10.70 -34.55
C ALA A 275 13.14 11.48 -34.10
N TYR A 276 13.03 11.77 -32.80
CA TYR A 276 11.84 12.39 -32.23
C TYR A 276 12.19 13.56 -31.31
N ASP A 277 11.61 14.73 -31.57
CA ASP A 277 11.74 15.91 -30.73
C ASP A 277 10.72 15.88 -29.57
N LEU A 278 11.20 15.58 -28.36
CA LEU A 278 10.35 15.60 -27.17
C LEU A 278 9.89 17.02 -26.77
N ASN A 279 10.52 18.06 -27.28
CA ASN A 279 10.15 19.45 -27.01
C ASN A 279 9.27 20.08 -28.08
N GLY A 280 9.00 19.35 -29.17
CA GLY A 280 8.10 19.80 -30.22
C GLY A 280 6.63 19.78 -29.78
N GLY A 281 5.78 20.47 -30.55
CA GLY A 281 4.40 20.75 -30.20
C GLY A 281 3.34 19.74 -30.66
N ASP A 282 3.70 18.72 -31.44
CA ASP A 282 2.71 17.79 -32.01
C ASP A 282 3.22 16.34 -32.05
N VAL A 283 2.41 15.41 -31.55
CA VAL A 283 2.78 13.98 -31.41
C VAL A 283 3.25 13.33 -32.72
N ASN A 284 2.81 13.83 -33.87
CA ASN A 284 3.19 13.28 -35.17
C ASN A 284 4.26 14.11 -35.87
N ALA A 285 4.16 15.44 -35.82
CA ALA A 285 5.11 16.33 -36.49
C ALA A 285 6.48 16.39 -35.81
N ASN A 286 6.58 15.96 -34.55
CA ASN A 286 7.85 15.87 -33.82
C ASN A 286 8.79 14.78 -34.36
N ALA A 287 8.30 13.86 -35.19
CA ALA A 287 9.10 12.80 -35.80
C ALA A 287 9.80 13.32 -37.07
N THR A 288 11.11 13.13 -37.18
CA THR A 288 11.92 13.53 -38.35
C THR A 288 12.82 12.39 -38.80
N ALA A 289 12.95 12.22 -40.12
CA ALA A 289 13.89 11.29 -40.72
C ALA A 289 15.30 11.91 -40.79
N LEU A 290 16.30 11.23 -40.23
CA LEU A 290 17.69 11.71 -40.24
C LEU A 290 18.65 10.62 -40.73
N THR A 291 19.81 11.04 -41.27
CA THR A 291 20.88 10.11 -41.65
C THR A 291 21.45 9.43 -40.42
N THR A 292 21.67 8.13 -40.51
CA THR A 292 22.11 7.27 -39.39
C THR A 292 23.48 7.64 -38.80
N ASP A 293 24.30 8.40 -39.54
CA ASP A 293 25.58 8.95 -39.06
C ASP A 293 25.42 10.19 -38.17
N THR A 294 24.20 10.73 -38.01
CA THR A 294 23.93 11.89 -37.14
C THR A 294 24.10 11.51 -35.67
N PHE A 295 24.83 12.33 -34.91
CA PHE A 295 24.95 12.15 -33.47
C PHE A 295 23.77 12.79 -32.72
N LEU A 296 22.97 11.96 -32.06
CA LEU A 296 21.83 12.38 -31.26
C LEU A 296 21.84 11.72 -29.87
N PRO A 297 21.19 12.32 -28.87
CA PRO A 297 20.90 11.67 -27.60
C PRO A 297 20.18 10.33 -27.75
N VAL A 298 20.42 9.44 -26.79
CA VAL A 298 19.95 8.05 -26.81
C VAL A 298 19.06 7.76 -25.61
N LEU A 299 17.87 7.23 -25.89
CA LEU A 299 17.02 6.58 -24.90
C LEU A 299 17.03 5.07 -25.09
N GLY A 300 17.08 4.33 -23.99
CA GLY A 300 16.79 2.90 -23.95
C GLY A 300 15.43 2.63 -23.33
N ALA A 301 14.79 1.53 -23.73
CA ALA A 301 13.52 1.06 -23.21
C ALA A 301 13.68 -0.31 -22.54
N SER A 302 13.00 -0.52 -21.40
CA SER A 302 12.93 -1.83 -20.75
C SER A 302 12.34 -2.85 -21.73
N ARG A 303 12.91 -4.06 -21.79
CA ARG A 303 12.43 -5.10 -22.70
C ARG A 303 10.98 -5.44 -22.40
N GLY A 304 10.18 -5.63 -23.45
CA GLY A 304 8.81 -6.14 -23.26
C GLY A 304 8.86 -7.53 -22.67
N THR A 305 8.02 -7.82 -21.69
CA THR A 305 7.78 -9.19 -21.24
C THR A 305 7.08 -9.93 -22.39
N SER A 306 7.82 -10.83 -23.04
CA SER A 306 7.30 -11.77 -24.04
C SER A 306 6.35 -12.78 -23.42
#